data_AF-A0ABD3D6P1-F1
#
_entry.id   AF-A0ABD3D6P1-F1
#
_cell.length_a   1.000
_cell.length_b   1.000
_cell.length_c   1.000
_cell.angle_alpha   90.00
_cell.angle_beta   90.00
_cell.angle_gamma   90.00
#
_symmetry.space_group_name_H-M   'P 1'
#
loop_
_entity.id
_entity.type
_entity.pdbx_description
1 polymer ?
#
loop_
_entity_poly.entity_id
_entity_poly.type
_entity_poly.pdbx_seq_one_letter_code
_entity_poly.pdbx_strand_id
1 'polypeptide(L)'
;MSFHVKLRYIFKVVSAAAWVIILPVTYAYTWENPPGFAQTIKSWFGNSSNAPSLFILAVIIYLSPNMLAVLLFLFPFVRRFLESSIYRIVMLMMWWSQPRLYVGRGMHESTFSLFKYTFFWVLLLITKLAFSFYVEIRPLVGPT
;
A
#
# COMPACT_ATOMS: atom_id res chain seq x y z
N MET A 1 10.48 24.92 6.84
CA MET A 1 10.45 23.68 6.02
C MET A 1 11.24 23.89 4.74
N SER A 2 12.12 22.95 4.38
CA SER A 2 12.88 22.97 3.11
C SER A 2 11.95 22.90 1.88
N PHE A 3 12.36 23.52 0.77
CA PHE A 3 11.60 23.58 -0.50
C PHE A 3 11.18 22.20 -1.01
N HIS A 4 12.06 21.20 -0.94
CA HIS A 4 11.78 19.82 -1.33
C HIS A 4 10.65 19.17 -0.54
N VAL A 5 10.47 19.58 0.73
CA VAL A 5 9.42 19.06 1.60
C VAL A 5 8.07 19.67 1.21
N LYS A 6 8.02 20.96 0.89
CA LYS A 6 6.79 21.61 0.40
C LYS A 6 6.33 20.99 -0.93
N LEU A 7 7.26 20.80 -1.85
CA LEU A 7 7.00 20.22 -3.17
C LEU A 7 6.44 18.79 -3.06
N ARG A 8 6.95 18.01 -2.10
CA ARG A 8 6.40 16.69 -1.74
C ARG A 8 4.95 16.74 -1.30
N TYR A 9 4.60 17.64 -0.40
CA TYR A 9 3.24 17.74 0.10
C TYR A 9 2.27 18.14 -1.01
N ILE A 10 2.67 19.08 -1.88
CA ILE A 10 1.88 19.47 -3.05
C ILE A 10 1.63 18.26 -3.96
N PHE A 11 2.67 17.50 -4.34
CA PHE A 11 2.50 16.31 -5.17
C PHE A 11 1.61 15.25 -4.54
N LYS A 12 1.69 15.05 -3.22
CA LYS A 12 0.80 14.11 -2.51
C LYS A 12 -0.66 14.56 -2.57
N VAL A 13 -0.93 15.86 -2.40
CA VAL A 13 -2.29 16.41 -2.47
C VAL A 13 -2.84 16.28 -3.89
N VAL A 14 -2.06 16.63 -4.91
CA VAL A 14 -2.47 16.50 -6.31
C VAL A 14 -2.77 15.05 -6.67
N SER A 15 -1.90 14.11 -6.26
CA SER A 15 -2.12 12.68 -6.50
C SER A 15 -3.36 12.16 -5.77
N ALA A 16 -3.59 12.61 -4.53
CA ALA A 16 -4.80 12.24 -3.78
C ALA A 16 -6.06 12.77 -4.49
N ALA A 17 -6.06 14.02 -4.93
CA ALA A 17 -7.19 14.62 -5.66
C ALA A 17 -7.47 13.87 -6.97
N ALA A 18 -6.43 13.46 -7.71
CA ALA A 18 -6.59 12.66 -8.91
C ALA A 18 -7.30 11.32 -8.61
N TRP A 19 -6.88 10.60 -7.58
CA TRP A 19 -7.48 9.32 -7.21
C TRP A 19 -8.91 9.43 -6.67
N VAL A 20 -9.22 10.52 -5.95
CA VAL A 20 -10.59 10.84 -5.50
C VAL A 20 -11.55 11.02 -6.68
N ILE A 21 -11.08 11.43 -7.85
CA ILE A 21 -11.90 11.58 -9.07
C ILE A 21 -11.90 10.27 -9.88
N ILE A 22 -10.73 9.67 -10.10
CA ILE A 22 -10.56 8.50 -10.98
C ILE A 22 -11.35 7.29 -10.45
N LEU A 23 -11.28 6.99 -9.14
CA LEU A 23 -11.92 5.79 -8.59
C LEU A 23 -13.45 5.84 -8.66
N PRO A 24 -14.14 6.92 -8.25
CA PRO A 24 -15.59 7.01 -8.38
C PRO A 24 -16.07 7.05 -9.83
N VAL A 25 -15.34 7.72 -10.73
CA VAL A 25 -15.69 7.77 -12.16
C VAL A 25 -15.61 6.37 -12.76
N THR A 26 -14.49 5.66 -12.56
CA THR A 26 -14.33 4.29 -13.07
C THR A 26 -15.30 3.30 -12.45
N TYR A 27 -15.66 3.49 -11.17
CA TYR A 27 -16.70 2.70 -10.51
C TYR A 27 -18.10 2.94 -11.10
N ALA A 28 -18.48 4.20 -11.34
CA ALA A 28 -19.75 4.56 -11.97
C ALA A 28 -19.87 3.96 -13.38
N TYR A 29 -18.76 3.80 -14.09
CA TYR A 29 -18.71 3.13 -15.39
C TYR A 29 -19.06 1.65 -15.32
N THR A 30 -18.63 0.94 -14.28
CA THR A 30 -18.91 -0.49 -14.07
C THR A 30 -20.37 -0.76 -13.74
N TRP A 31 -21.15 0.26 -13.38
CA TRP A 31 -22.55 0.10 -13.01
C TRP A 31 -23.46 -0.08 -14.24
N GLU A 32 -24.18 -1.21 -14.29
CA GLU A 32 -25.14 -1.52 -15.36
C GLU A 32 -26.39 -0.61 -15.30
N ASN A 33 -26.90 -0.29 -14.10
CA ASN A 33 -28.04 0.60 -13.86
C ASN A 33 -27.69 1.73 -12.87
N PRO A 34 -26.98 2.80 -13.29
CA PRO A 34 -26.56 3.87 -12.40
C PRO A 34 -27.70 4.85 -12.03
N PRO A 35 -27.74 5.40 -10.80
CA PRO A 35 -28.63 6.50 -10.42
C PRO A 35 -28.27 7.81 -11.16
N GLY A 36 -29.22 8.75 -11.28
CA GLY A 36 -29.17 9.88 -12.22
C GLY A 36 -27.86 10.68 -12.31
N PHE A 37 -27.17 10.91 -11.18
CA PHE A 37 -25.88 11.63 -11.17
C PHE A 37 -24.75 10.82 -11.84
N ALA A 38 -24.70 9.51 -11.61
CA ALA A 38 -23.73 8.62 -12.22
C ALA A 38 -23.99 8.42 -13.73
N GLN A 39 -25.25 8.54 -14.17
CA GLN A 39 -25.61 8.53 -15.59
C GLN A 39 -25.10 9.77 -16.34
N THR A 40 -25.13 10.94 -15.72
CA THR A 40 -24.55 12.18 -16.29
C THR A 40 -23.04 12.04 -16.50
N ILE A 41 -22.33 11.48 -15.51
CA ILE A 41 -20.89 11.21 -15.62
C ILE A 41 -20.60 10.21 -16.75
N LYS A 42 -21.39 9.12 -16.83
CA LYS A 42 -21.27 8.09 -17.88
C LYS A 42 -21.48 8.67 -19.29
N SER A 43 -22.38 9.64 -19.44
CA SER A 43 -22.63 10.32 -20.73
C SER A 43 -21.49 11.27 -21.14
N TRP A 44 -20.80 11.90 -20.19
CA TRP A 44 -19.73 12.85 -20.46
C TRP A 44 -18.42 12.18 -20.89
N PHE A 45 -18.13 10.99 -20.36
CA PHE A 45 -16.87 10.27 -20.62
C PHE A 45 -16.99 9.14 -21.67
N GLY A 46 -18.17 8.93 -22.26
CA GLY A 46 -18.38 8.03 -23.41
C GLY A 46 -18.73 6.58 -23.06
N ASN A 47 -19.52 5.92 -23.92
CA ASN A 47 -20.10 4.59 -23.66
C ASN A 47 -19.15 3.47 -24.15
N SER A 48 -18.16 3.07 -23.33
CA SER A 48 -17.29 1.94 -23.63
C SER A 48 -17.73 0.68 -22.87
N SER A 49 -18.00 -0.39 -23.60
CA SER A 49 -18.56 -1.67 -23.15
C SER A 49 -17.61 -2.56 -22.33
N ASN A 50 -16.37 -2.12 -22.06
CA ASN A 50 -15.35 -2.87 -21.30
C ASN A 50 -15.22 -2.41 -19.84
N ALA A 51 -16.34 -2.10 -19.18
CA ALA A 51 -16.38 -1.41 -17.89
C ALA A 51 -15.83 -2.16 -16.65
N PRO A 52 -15.89 -3.49 -16.51
CA PRO A 52 -15.38 -4.14 -15.29
C PRO A 52 -13.85 -4.22 -15.23
N SER A 53 -13.15 -4.23 -16.37
CA SER A 53 -11.68 -4.35 -16.39
C SER A 53 -10.96 -3.05 -16.03
N LEU A 54 -11.51 -1.89 -16.41
CA LEU A 54 -10.89 -0.58 -16.15
C LEU A 54 -10.89 -0.20 -14.67
N PHE A 55 -11.98 -0.47 -13.94
CA PHE A 55 -12.04 -0.20 -12.50
C PHE A 55 -11.05 -1.09 -11.73
N ILE A 56 -11.02 -2.39 -12.04
CA ILE A 56 -10.07 -3.33 -11.41
C ILE A 56 -8.62 -2.90 -11.70
N LEU A 57 -8.32 -2.51 -12.94
CA LEU A 57 -7.01 -1.98 -13.31
C LEU A 57 -6.64 -0.72 -12.50
N ALA A 58 -7.57 0.24 -12.39
CA ALA A 58 -7.36 1.47 -11.63
C ALA A 58 -7.09 1.18 -10.15
N VAL A 59 -7.83 0.24 -9.56
CA VAL A 59 -7.63 -0.22 -8.17
C VAL A 59 -6.26 -0.86 -7.99
N ILE A 60 -5.83 -1.74 -8.90
CA ILE A 60 -4.50 -2.36 -8.86
C ILE A 60 -3.40 -1.29 -8.94
N ILE A 61 -3.52 -0.34 -9.87
CA ILE A 61 -2.55 0.75 -10.02
C ILE A 61 -2.51 1.62 -8.76
N TYR A 62 -3.67 1.95 -8.17
CA TYR A 62 -3.77 2.71 -6.94
C TYR A 62 -3.10 2.01 -5.75
N LEU A 63 -3.30 0.70 -5.60
CA LEU A 63 -2.73 -0.10 -4.51
C LEU A 63 -1.26 -0.44 -4.72
N SER A 64 -0.79 -0.53 -5.96
CA SER A 64 0.57 -0.98 -6.31
C SER A 64 1.70 -0.27 -5.56
N PRO A 65 1.71 1.07 -5.34
CA PRO A 65 2.82 1.73 -4.67
C PRO A 65 2.86 1.39 -3.18
N ASN A 66 1.69 1.16 -2.57
CA ASN A 66 1.57 0.78 -1.17
C ASN A 66 1.95 -0.69 -0.97
N MET A 67 1.55 -1.58 -1.88
CA MET A 67 1.98 -2.99 -1.83
C MET A 67 3.49 -3.13 -2.02
N LEU A 68 4.07 -2.38 -2.98
CA LEU A 68 5.51 -2.32 -3.17
C LEU A 68 6.23 -1.82 -1.91
N ALA A 69 5.69 -0.78 -1.26
CA ALA A 69 6.23 -0.28 -0.01
C ALA A 69 6.27 -1.38 1.07
N VAL A 70 5.14 -2.05 1.29
CA VAL A 70 5.04 -3.13 2.28
C VAL A 70 6.06 -4.22 1.99
N LEU A 71 6.17 -4.67 0.74
CA LEU A 71 7.14 -5.70 0.33
C LEU A 71 8.58 -5.28 0.60
N LEU A 72 8.95 -4.05 0.23
CA LEU A 72 10.31 -3.53 0.43
C LEU A 72 10.66 -3.35 1.92
N PHE A 73 9.66 -3.08 2.77
CA PHE A 73 9.86 -2.86 4.21
C PHE A 73 9.67 -4.11 5.07
N LEU A 74 9.00 -5.14 4.56
CA LEU A 74 8.85 -6.42 5.25
C LEU A 74 10.22 -7.07 5.50
N PHE A 75 11.16 -6.87 4.57
CA PHE A 75 12.51 -7.41 4.69
C PHE A 75 13.49 -6.39 5.29
N PRO A 76 14.08 -6.67 6.48
CA PRO A 76 14.99 -5.73 7.13
C PRO A 76 16.29 -5.49 6.35
N PHE A 77 16.73 -6.46 5.55
CA PHE A 77 17.89 -6.33 4.67
C PHE A 77 17.67 -5.28 3.58
N VAL A 78 16.51 -5.34 2.91
CA VAL A 78 16.13 -4.42 1.83
C VAL A 78 15.97 -3.02 2.40
N ARG A 79 15.30 -2.88 3.54
CA ARG A 79 15.19 -1.61 4.25
C ARG A 79 16.56 -0.98 4.56
N ARG A 80 17.51 -1.76 5.09
CA ARG A 80 18.88 -1.25 5.36
C ARG A 80 19.57 -0.78 4.08
N PHE A 81 19.50 -1.57 3.01
CA PHE A 81 20.11 -1.21 1.71
C PHE A 81 19.51 0.07 1.13
N LEU A 82 18.18 0.21 1.17
CA LEU A 82 17.47 1.40 0.70
C LEU A 82 17.79 2.64 1.55
N GLU A 83 18.03 2.45 2.85
CA GLU A 83 18.39 3.52 3.78
C GLU A 83 19.86 3.96 3.67
N SER A 84 20.79 3.03 3.38
CA SER A 84 22.21 3.35 3.16
C SER A 84 22.51 3.88 1.76
N SER A 85 21.57 3.73 0.82
CA SER A 85 21.77 4.07 -0.58
C SER A 85 21.72 5.58 -0.83
N ILE A 86 22.79 6.11 -1.43
CA ILE A 86 22.90 7.51 -1.85
C ILE A 86 22.32 7.71 -3.27
N TYR A 87 21.94 6.62 -3.96
CA TYR A 87 21.43 6.69 -5.33
C TYR A 87 20.14 7.50 -5.42
N ARG A 88 20.10 8.43 -6.38
CA ARG A 88 19.00 9.38 -6.57
C ARG A 88 17.65 8.72 -6.84
N ILE A 89 17.65 7.59 -7.54
CA ILE A 89 16.44 6.79 -7.83
C ILE A 89 15.86 6.17 -6.55
N VAL A 90 16.71 5.55 -5.73
CA VAL A 90 16.30 5.02 -4.42
C VAL A 90 15.78 6.13 -3.53
N MET A 91 16.42 7.29 -3.58
CA MET A 91 15.99 8.48 -2.84
C MET A 91 14.58 8.95 -3.26
N LEU A 92 14.27 8.94 -4.56
CA LEU A 92 12.94 9.24 -5.10
C LEU A 92 11.89 8.19 -4.71
N MET A 93 12.24 6.90 -4.75
CA MET A 93 11.34 5.83 -4.31
C MET A 93 11.01 5.94 -2.81
N MET A 94 12.04 6.17 -1.98
CA MET A 94 11.90 6.38 -0.54
C MET A 94 11.15 7.68 -0.22
N TRP A 95 11.22 8.67 -1.09
CA TRP A 95 10.46 9.92 -0.99
C TRP A 95 8.96 9.71 -1.20
N TRP A 96 8.53 8.74 -2.00
CA TRP A 96 7.12 8.37 -2.08
C TRP A 96 6.70 7.53 -0.87
N SER A 97 7.50 6.51 -0.56
CA SER A 97 7.16 5.41 0.35
C SER A 97 7.28 5.73 1.85
N GLN A 98 8.19 6.63 2.27
CA GLN A 98 8.49 6.81 3.71
C GLN A 98 8.54 8.29 4.16
N PRO A 99 7.80 8.71 5.20
CA PRO A 99 8.06 9.98 5.88
C PRO A 99 9.43 9.90 6.58
N ARG A 100 10.34 10.85 6.35
CA ARG A 100 11.67 10.87 6.98
C ARG A 100 11.64 11.40 8.42
N LEU A 101 10.63 11.05 9.20
CA LEU A 101 10.34 11.66 10.51
C LEU A 101 10.69 10.78 11.72
N TYR A 102 11.41 9.68 11.52
CA TYR A 102 11.82 8.82 12.63
C TYR A 102 13.18 9.26 13.19
N VAL A 103 13.18 9.74 14.43
CA VAL A 103 14.41 9.96 15.23
C VAL A 103 15.01 8.58 15.55
N GLY A 104 16.31 8.39 15.31
CA GLY A 104 17.00 7.10 15.51
C GLY A 104 17.06 6.17 14.29
N ARG A 105 16.71 6.65 13.09
CA ARG A 105 16.79 5.90 11.84
C ARG A 105 18.25 5.54 11.49
N GLY A 106 18.53 4.24 11.33
CA GLY A 106 19.89 3.74 11.01
C GLY A 106 20.73 3.38 12.23
N MET A 107 20.23 3.54 13.46
CA MET A 107 20.90 3.11 14.70
C MET A 107 20.75 1.59 14.95
N HIS A 108 21.02 0.78 13.93
CA HIS A 108 21.02 -0.68 14.07
C HIS A 108 22.46 -1.20 14.19
N GLU A 109 22.76 -1.93 15.26
CA GLU A 109 24.10 -2.51 15.52
C GLU A 109 24.57 -3.48 14.42
N SER A 110 23.69 -4.37 13.93
CA SER A 110 24.03 -5.27 12.82
C SER A 110 22.81 -5.75 12.04
N THR A 111 22.97 -6.06 10.74
CA THR A 111 21.87 -6.61 9.92
C THR A 111 21.44 -7.98 10.42
N PHE A 112 22.39 -8.74 10.97
CA PHE A 112 22.18 -10.09 11.43
C PHE A 112 21.33 -10.12 12.72
N SER A 113 21.56 -9.18 13.64
CA SER A 113 20.71 -9.02 14.83
C SER A 113 19.28 -8.66 14.45
N LEU A 114 19.11 -7.73 13.51
CA LEU A 114 17.78 -7.33 13.02
C LEU A 114 17.06 -8.50 12.35
N PHE A 115 17.77 -9.29 11.54
CA PHE A 115 17.22 -10.49 10.92
C PHE A 115 16.78 -11.53 11.96
N LYS A 116 17.61 -11.84 12.96
CA LYS A 116 17.24 -12.76 14.04
C LYS A 116 15.99 -12.30 14.78
N TYR A 117 15.91 -11.00 15.06
CA TYR A 117 14.75 -10.39 15.71
C TYR A 117 13.48 -10.52 14.85
N THR A 118 13.55 -10.17 13.57
CA THR A 118 12.40 -10.34 12.65
C THR A 118 11.98 -11.80 12.53
N PHE A 119 12.94 -12.73 12.39
CA PHE A 119 12.66 -14.16 12.31
C PHE A 119 11.98 -14.69 13.58
N PHE A 120 12.48 -14.27 14.74
CA PHE A 120 11.86 -14.58 16.03
C PHE A 120 10.39 -14.15 16.08
N TRP A 121 10.08 -12.90 15.67
CA TRP A 121 8.70 -12.41 15.67
C TRP A 121 7.80 -13.13 14.67
N VAL A 122 8.30 -13.42 13.47
CA VAL A 122 7.55 -14.18 12.46
C VAL A 122 7.21 -15.57 13.00
N LEU A 123 8.20 -16.27 13.58
CA LEU A 123 7.99 -17.61 14.13
C LEU A 123 7.03 -17.58 15.33
N LEU A 124 7.18 -16.61 16.24
CA LEU A 124 6.28 -16.41 17.38
C LEU A 124 4.83 -16.19 16.90
N LEU A 125 4.62 -15.31 15.93
CA LEU A 125 3.28 -15.03 15.39
C LEU A 125 2.69 -16.25 14.68
N ILE A 126 3.47 -16.99 13.89
CA ILE A 126 3.02 -18.22 13.24
C ILE A 126 2.61 -19.26 14.29
N THR A 127 3.44 -19.49 15.31
CA THR A 127 3.11 -20.43 16.39
C THR A 127 1.86 -19.99 17.14
N LYS A 128 1.74 -18.69 17.45
CA LYS A 128 0.56 -18.14 18.13
C LYS A 128 -0.72 -18.30 17.29
N LEU A 129 -0.66 -17.98 16.00
CA LEU A 129 -1.81 -18.11 15.10
C LEU A 129 -2.18 -19.57 14.87
N ALA A 130 -1.21 -20.45 14.71
CA ALA A 130 -1.44 -21.89 14.58
C ALA A 130 -2.09 -22.44 15.87
N PHE A 131 -1.54 -22.11 17.04
CA PHE A 131 -2.11 -22.52 18.32
C PHE A 131 -3.55 -22.02 18.49
N SER A 132 -3.79 -20.71 18.30
CA SER A 132 -5.13 -20.12 18.41
C SER A 132 -6.10 -20.76 17.41
N PHE A 133 -5.68 -21.02 16.17
CA PHE A 133 -6.53 -21.68 15.19
C PHE A 133 -6.87 -23.12 15.59
N TYR A 134 -5.88 -23.94 15.96
CA TYR A 134 -6.11 -25.36 16.24
C TYR A 134 -6.77 -25.63 17.59
N VAL A 135 -6.47 -24.83 18.61
CA VAL A 135 -6.94 -25.04 19.99
C VAL A 135 -8.19 -24.22 20.30
N GLU A 136 -8.31 -23.00 19.77
CA GLU A 136 -9.44 -22.12 20.10
C GLU A 136 -10.50 -22.14 18.99
N ILE A 137 -10.11 -21.88 17.74
CA ILE A 137 -11.08 -21.65 16.65
C ILE A 137 -11.66 -22.96 16.13
N ARG A 138 -10.80 -23.94 15.78
CA ARG A 138 -11.21 -25.21 15.18
C ARG A 138 -12.28 -25.98 15.99
N PRO A 139 -12.20 -26.08 17.33
CA PRO A 139 -13.26 -26.77 18.10
C PRO A 139 -14.59 -25.99 18.17
N LEU A 140 -14.59 -24.67 17.95
CA LEU A 140 -15.81 -23.84 17.95
C LEU A 140 -16.57 -23.86 16.60
N VAL A 141 -15.97 -24.40 15.54
CA VAL A 141 -16.54 -24.42 14.18
C VAL A 141 -17.34 -25.70 13.91
N GLY A 142 -17.20 -26.74 14.75
CA GLY A 142 -18.04 -27.95 14.66
C GLY A 142 -19.47 -27.69 15.13
N PRO A 143 -20.50 -28.29 14.51
CA PRO A 143 -21.85 -28.18 15.03
C PRO A 143 -21.94 -28.92 16.38
N THR A 144 -22.52 -28.25 17.38
CA THR A 144 -23.02 -28.89 18.61
C THR A 144 -24.20 -29.79 18.31
#